data_AF-A0A2D4J6H0-F1
#
_entry.id   AF-A0A2D4J6H0-F1
#
_cell.length_a   1.000
_cell.length_b   1.000
_cell.length_c   1.000
_cell.angle_alpha   90.00
_cell.angle_beta   90.00
_cell.angle_gamma   90.00
#
_symmetry.space_group_name_H-M   'P 1'
#
loop_
_entity.id
_entity.type
_entity.pdbx_description
1 polymer ?
#
loop_
_entity_poly.entity_id
_entity_poly.type
_entity_poly.pdbx_seq_one_letter_code
_entity_poly.pdbx_strand_id
1 'polypeptide(L)'
;MAAAGGGIWISVRLETTLRLLHAETGQPLQEVELEPFISHTFGPSSVSLALNISALGAFGKRLWVGTSGGTIISVPFVSEFSESTKTSPSAGIPLCAMEQAQISYHGHRDAVRFFVSVPGYVDPSAAENLKASHSQEKPSKPCSLVLSGGEGYINLRIGDNSDKHYGDLLHPNPRLRRAERSHLIVWQVQD
;
A
#
# COMPACT_ATOMS: atom_id res chain seq x y z
N MET A 1 -7.17 -11.08 -1.38
CA MET A 1 -5.99 -11.92 -1.12
C MET A 1 -4.80 -11.39 -1.91
N ALA A 2 -3.57 -11.64 -1.46
CA ALA A 2 -2.33 -11.29 -2.17
C ALA A 2 -1.28 -12.40 -1.95
N ALA A 3 -0.56 -12.79 -3.01
CA ALA A 3 0.52 -13.77 -2.91
C ALA A 3 1.87 -13.08 -2.70
N ALA A 4 2.71 -13.63 -1.82
CA ALA A 4 4.06 -13.13 -1.58
C ALA A 4 4.99 -14.29 -1.22
N GLY A 5 6.01 -14.56 -2.04
CA GLY A 5 6.86 -15.73 -1.86
C GLY A 5 6.03 -17.03 -1.85
N GLY A 6 6.29 -17.91 -0.89
CA GLY A 6 5.51 -19.13 -0.65
C GLY A 6 4.23 -18.94 0.19
N GLY A 7 3.83 -17.69 0.48
CA GLY A 7 2.68 -17.39 1.34
C GLY A 7 1.55 -16.66 0.62
N ILE A 8 0.35 -16.77 1.20
CA ILE A 8 -0.85 -16.07 0.75
C ILE A 8 -1.41 -15.26 1.90
N TRP A 9 -1.48 -13.95 1.71
CA TRP A 9 -2.19 -13.02 2.57
C TRP A 9 -3.68 -13.03 2.23
N ILE A 10 -4.51 -13.24 3.23
CA ILE A 10 -5.96 -13.23 3.13
C ILE A 10 -6.58 -12.22 4.09
N SER A 11 -7.66 -11.60 3.64
CA SER A 11 -8.58 -10.82 4.46
C SER A 11 -9.94 -11.50 4.41
N VAL A 12 -10.61 -11.61 5.55
CA VAL A 12 -11.98 -12.10 5.62
C VAL A 12 -12.94 -10.91 5.63
N ARG A 13 -14.11 -11.07 4.98
CA ARG A 13 -15.09 -9.99 4.87
C ARG A 13 -15.54 -9.56 6.28
N LEU A 14 -15.58 -8.26 6.51
CA LEU A 14 -15.94 -7.64 7.80
C LEU A 14 -14.92 -7.84 8.93
N GLU A 15 -13.76 -8.43 8.66
CA GLU A 15 -12.65 -8.49 9.61
C GLU A 15 -11.61 -7.40 9.28
N THR A 16 -11.01 -6.82 10.31
CA THR A 16 -9.86 -5.91 10.23
C THR A 16 -8.52 -6.65 10.31
N THR A 17 -8.60 -7.97 10.38
CA THR A 17 -7.49 -8.89 10.54
C THR A 17 -7.04 -9.46 9.22
N LEU A 18 -5.72 -9.51 9.03
CA LEU A 18 -5.03 -10.17 7.94
C LEU A 18 -4.38 -11.43 8.44
N ARG A 19 -4.53 -12.52 7.68
CA ARG A 19 -3.85 -13.79 7.94
C ARG A 19 -2.92 -14.13 6.81
N LEU A 20 -1.70 -14.53 7.15
CA LEU A 20 -0.75 -15.14 6.24
C LEU A 20 -0.83 -16.66 6.40
N LEU A 21 -1.09 -17.33 5.29
CA LEU A 21 -1.08 -18.79 5.22
C LEU A 21 0.08 -19.27 4.35
N HIS A 22 0.64 -20.42 4.68
CA HIS A 22 1.51 -21.15 3.75
C HIS A 22 0.69 -21.61 2.54
N ALA A 23 1.16 -21.32 1.31
CA ALA A 23 0.38 -21.56 0.10
C ALA A 23 0.05 -23.04 -0.14
N GLU A 24 1.03 -23.93 0.10
CA GLU A 24 0.85 -25.38 -0.15
C GLU A 24 0.12 -26.13 0.98
N THR A 25 0.49 -25.86 2.24
CA THR A 25 -0.02 -26.60 3.39
C THR A 25 -1.25 -25.98 4.04
N GLY A 26 -1.57 -24.72 3.72
CA GLY A 26 -2.65 -23.96 4.35
C GLY A 26 -2.38 -23.58 5.81
N GLN A 27 -1.19 -23.86 6.35
CA GLN A 27 -0.85 -23.57 7.75
C GLN A 27 -0.84 -22.06 8.00
N PRO A 28 -1.49 -21.57 9.09
CA PRO A 28 -1.41 -20.17 9.48
C PRO A 28 -0.02 -19.84 10.01
N LEU A 29 0.58 -18.77 9.48
CA LEU A 29 1.94 -18.35 9.80
C LEU A 29 1.98 -17.04 10.58
N GLN A 30 1.08 -16.10 10.26
CA GLN A 30 1.01 -14.80 10.91
C GLN A 30 -0.42 -14.28 10.90
N GLU A 31 -0.82 -13.61 11.97
CA GLU A 31 -2.05 -12.84 12.06
C GLU A 31 -1.71 -11.39 12.42
N VAL A 32 -2.35 -10.45 11.74
CA VAL A 32 -2.11 -9.01 11.86
C VAL A 32 -3.44 -8.28 11.98
N GLU A 33 -3.64 -7.56 13.07
CA GLU A 33 -4.82 -6.73 13.29
C GLU A 33 -4.53 -5.27 12.94
N LEU A 34 -5.34 -4.67 12.07
CA LEU A 34 -5.11 -3.30 11.59
C LEU A 34 -5.77 -2.23 12.47
N GLU A 35 -6.81 -2.60 13.21
CA GLU A 35 -7.62 -1.66 13.98
C GLU A 35 -6.82 -0.86 15.05
N PRO A 36 -5.93 -1.47 15.84
CA PRO A 36 -5.11 -0.73 16.80
C PRO A 36 -4.22 0.33 16.12
N PHE A 37 -3.63 -0.02 14.98
CA PHE A 37 -2.75 0.87 14.21
C PHE A 37 -3.51 2.08 13.64
N ILE A 38 -4.70 1.84 13.07
CA ILE A 38 -5.53 2.90 12.50
C ILE A 38 -6.09 3.81 13.59
N SER A 39 -6.55 3.23 14.70
CA SER A 39 -7.07 3.96 15.85
C SER A 39 -6.00 4.85 16.49
N HIS A 40 -4.76 4.37 16.58
CA HIS A 40 -3.63 5.17 17.02
C HIS A 40 -3.34 6.35 16.08
N THR A 41 -3.48 6.15 14.76
CA THR A 41 -3.14 7.17 13.77
C THR A 41 -4.18 8.29 13.68
N PHE A 42 -5.47 7.96 13.64
CA PHE A 42 -6.54 8.94 13.42
C PHE A 42 -7.35 9.28 14.67
N GLY A 43 -7.08 8.61 15.79
CA GLY A 43 -7.78 8.78 17.05
C GLY A 43 -9.10 7.98 17.11
N PRO A 44 -9.61 7.71 18.32
CA PRO A 44 -10.72 6.80 18.58
C PRO A 44 -12.10 7.29 18.13
N SER A 45 -12.23 8.53 17.65
CA SER A 45 -13.48 9.11 17.14
C SER A 45 -13.57 9.16 15.61
N SER A 46 -12.51 8.74 14.91
CA SER A 46 -12.42 8.71 13.44
C SER A 46 -12.84 7.38 12.82
N VAL A 47 -13.17 6.38 13.65
CA VAL A 47 -13.62 5.01 13.32
C VAL A 47 -14.94 4.92 12.53
N SER A 48 -15.44 6.05 12.03
CA SER A 48 -16.43 6.08 10.93
C SER A 48 -15.83 5.64 9.58
N LEU A 49 -14.51 5.49 9.47
CA LEU A 49 -13.86 4.89 8.31
C LEU A 49 -14.14 3.40 8.31
N ALA A 50 -14.91 2.90 7.33
CA ALA A 50 -15.17 1.48 7.18
C ALA A 50 -13.83 0.72 7.04
N LEU A 51 -13.42 0.03 8.11
CA LEU A 51 -12.11 -0.62 8.23
C LEU A 51 -12.01 -1.95 7.48
N ASN A 52 -13.08 -2.37 6.81
CA ASN A 52 -13.07 -3.60 6.04
C ASN A 52 -12.02 -3.52 4.94
N ILE A 53 -11.26 -4.59 4.80
CA ILE A 53 -10.23 -4.69 3.78
C ILE A 53 -10.92 -4.88 2.43
N SER A 54 -10.64 -3.96 1.50
CA SER A 54 -11.25 -3.88 0.17
C SER A 54 -10.30 -4.26 -0.97
N ALA A 55 -9.00 -4.00 -0.78
CA ALA A 55 -7.96 -4.37 -1.72
C ALA A 55 -6.68 -4.80 -0.98
N LEU A 56 -5.99 -5.78 -1.55
CA LEU A 56 -4.69 -6.25 -1.08
C LEU A 56 -3.73 -6.38 -2.27
N GLY A 57 -2.47 -6.04 -2.06
CA GLY A 57 -1.39 -6.25 -3.02
C GLY A 57 -0.07 -6.49 -2.32
N ALA A 58 0.86 -7.21 -2.94
CA ALA A 58 2.18 -7.48 -2.38
C ALA A 58 3.25 -7.11 -3.41
N PHE A 59 3.86 -5.93 -3.25
CA PHE A 59 4.76 -5.34 -4.24
C PHE A 59 5.85 -4.51 -3.54
N GLY A 60 7.05 -4.45 -4.11
CA GLY A 60 8.15 -3.62 -3.58
C GLY A 60 8.49 -3.93 -2.12
N LYS A 61 8.59 -5.23 -1.79
CA LYS A 61 8.84 -5.75 -0.44
C LYS A 61 7.84 -5.27 0.63
N ARG A 62 6.61 -4.96 0.21
CA ARG A 62 5.55 -4.44 1.09
C ARG A 62 4.22 -5.11 0.81
N LEU A 63 3.44 -5.30 1.87
CA LEU A 63 2.01 -5.54 1.79
C LEU A 63 1.28 -4.20 1.69
N TRP A 64 0.46 -4.06 0.67
CA TRP A 64 -0.41 -2.91 0.42
C TRP A 64 -1.83 -3.30 0.79
N VAL A 65 -2.45 -2.49 1.64
CA VAL A 65 -3.79 -2.73 2.17
C VAL A 65 -4.63 -1.50 1.90
N GLY A 66 -5.79 -1.71 1.28
CA GLY A 66 -6.77 -0.68 1.01
C GLY A 66 -8.07 -0.98 1.76
N THR A 67 -8.62 0.00 2.46
CA THR A 67 -9.87 -0.17 3.22
C THR A 67 -11.09 0.30 2.42
N SER A 68 -12.27 -0.15 2.83
CA SER A 68 -13.55 0.31 2.27
C SER A 68 -13.81 1.82 2.50
N GLY A 69 -13.12 2.42 3.47
CA GLY A 69 -13.10 3.88 3.68
C GLY A 69 -12.06 4.62 2.84
N GLY A 70 -11.35 3.93 1.94
CA GLY A 70 -10.37 4.54 1.03
C GLY A 70 -8.98 4.80 1.64
N THR A 71 -8.75 4.34 2.86
CA THR A 71 -7.44 4.42 3.53
C THR A 71 -6.47 3.42 2.90
N ILE A 72 -5.22 3.85 2.74
CA ILE A 72 -4.15 3.04 2.15
C ILE A 72 -3.02 2.88 3.17
N ILE A 73 -2.68 1.63 3.45
CA ILE A 73 -1.67 1.23 4.42
C ILE A 73 -0.61 0.41 3.67
N SER A 74 0.66 0.65 3.98
CA SER A 74 1.79 -0.11 3.49
C SER A 74 2.56 -0.69 4.67
N VAL A 75 2.76 -2.00 4.67
CA VAL A 75 3.49 -2.71 5.72
C VAL A 75 4.71 -3.37 5.10
N PRO A 76 5.94 -3.06 5.54
CA PRO A 76 7.13 -3.69 5.00
C PRO A 76 7.22 -5.17 5.40
N PHE A 77 7.77 -5.97 4.50
CA PHE A 77 8.16 -7.33 4.79
C PHE A 77 9.48 -7.37 5.54
N VAL A 78 9.57 -8.27 6.52
CA VAL A 78 10.80 -8.55 7.26
C VAL A 78 11.70 -9.41 6.39
N SER A 79 12.91 -8.92 6.11
CA SER A 79 13.89 -9.61 5.25
C SER A 79 14.67 -10.72 5.97
N GLU A 80 14.33 -11.05 7.21
CA GLU A 80 15.15 -11.91 8.06
C GLU A 80 14.66 -13.35 8.10
N PHE A 81 14.96 -14.10 7.04
CA PHE A 81 15.43 -15.48 7.19
C PHE A 81 16.59 -15.68 6.22
N SER A 82 17.76 -15.22 6.67
CA SER A 82 19.05 -15.50 6.06
C SER A 82 19.26 -17.02 5.93
N GLU A 83 20.09 -17.40 4.98
CA GLU A 83 20.33 -18.73 4.41
C GLU A 83 20.74 -19.87 5.38
N SER A 84 20.61 -19.70 6.70
CA SER A 84 20.99 -20.68 7.71
C SER A 84 19.90 -21.71 8.05
N THR A 85 18.67 -21.55 7.54
CA THR A 85 17.57 -22.52 7.73
C THR A 85 16.93 -22.92 6.41
N LYS A 86 17.71 -23.52 5.49
CA LYS A 86 17.21 -24.22 4.29
C LYS A 86 16.30 -25.43 4.59
N THR A 87 15.89 -25.62 5.85
CA THR A 87 15.11 -26.76 6.34
C THR A 87 13.78 -26.35 6.99
N SER A 88 13.49 -25.05 7.13
CA SER A 88 12.18 -24.63 7.63
C SER A 88 11.16 -24.53 6.48
N PRO A 89 9.94 -25.07 6.63
CA PRO A 89 8.90 -24.95 5.62
C PRO A 89 8.45 -23.50 5.36
N SER A 90 8.91 -22.52 6.15
CA SER A 90 8.62 -21.09 5.96
C SER A 90 9.73 -20.31 5.25
N ALA A 91 10.83 -20.96 4.83
CA ALA A 91 11.93 -20.31 4.12
C ALA A 91 11.42 -19.67 2.81
N GLY A 92 11.52 -18.34 2.71
CA GLY A 92 11.04 -17.58 1.55
C GLY A 92 9.60 -17.04 1.64
N ILE A 93 8.94 -17.17 2.80
CA ILE A 93 7.64 -16.53 3.05
C ILE A 93 7.86 -15.20 3.82
N PRO A 94 7.52 -14.04 3.22
CA PRO A 94 7.75 -12.75 3.86
C PRO A 94 6.69 -12.44 4.93
N LEU A 95 7.12 -12.37 6.18
CA LEU A 95 6.32 -11.87 7.31
C LEU A 95 6.26 -10.34 7.29
N CYS A 96 5.21 -9.75 7.85
CA CYS A 96 5.05 -8.30 7.97
C CYS A 96 5.57 -7.77 9.33
N ALA A 97 6.21 -6.60 9.33
CA ALA A 97 6.51 -5.83 10.54
C ALA A 97 5.54 -4.66 10.70
N MET A 98 4.50 -4.85 11.52
CA MET A 98 3.47 -3.84 11.74
C MET A 98 3.97 -2.60 12.45
N GLU A 99 5.05 -2.71 13.21
CA GLU A 99 5.72 -1.60 13.89
C GLU A 99 6.29 -0.58 12.90
N GLN A 100 6.53 -1.01 11.66
CA GLN A 100 7.03 -0.20 10.55
C GLN A 100 5.94 0.12 9.52
N ALA A 101 4.67 -0.18 9.84
CA ALA A 101 3.55 0.15 8.97
C ALA A 101 3.45 1.66 8.76
N GLN A 102 3.07 2.03 7.54
CA GLN A 102 2.91 3.40 7.10
C GLN A 102 1.52 3.59 6.54
N ILE A 103 0.95 4.77 6.78
CA ILE A 103 -0.37 5.14 6.30
C ILE A 103 -0.26 6.33 5.36
N SER A 104 -0.92 6.22 4.21
CA SER A 104 -0.92 7.28 3.23
C SER A 104 -1.72 8.47 3.73
N TYR A 105 -1.20 9.68 3.57
CA TYR A 105 -1.95 10.91 3.79
C TYR A 105 -2.99 11.17 2.68
N HIS A 106 -2.87 10.48 1.56
CA HIS A 106 -3.80 10.54 0.45
C HIS A 106 -4.59 9.24 0.39
N GLY A 107 -5.91 9.36 0.30
CA GLY A 107 -6.81 8.23 0.18
C GLY A 107 -7.88 8.47 -0.87
N HIS A 108 -8.69 7.44 -1.06
CA HIS A 108 -9.95 7.54 -1.80
C HIS A 108 -11.07 7.94 -0.84
N ARG A 109 -12.18 8.45 -1.37
CA ARG A 109 -13.35 8.77 -0.55
C ARG A 109 -14.22 7.55 -0.28
N ASP A 110 -14.16 6.61 -1.21
CA ASP A 110 -14.77 5.30 -1.12
C ASP A 110 -13.66 4.22 -1.14
N ALA A 111 -14.05 2.96 -1.22
CA ALA A 111 -13.19 1.81 -1.20
C ALA A 111 -12.03 1.91 -2.19
N VAL A 112 -10.86 1.47 -1.72
CA VAL A 112 -9.75 1.17 -2.61
C VAL A 112 -10.14 -0.04 -3.45
N ARG A 113 -10.21 0.11 -4.78
CA ARG A 113 -10.74 -0.93 -5.68
C ARG A 113 -9.66 -1.91 -6.13
N PHE A 114 -8.42 -1.45 -6.26
CA PHE A 114 -7.30 -2.29 -6.67
C PHE A 114 -5.96 -1.67 -6.31
N PHE A 115 -4.93 -2.51 -6.31
CA PHE A 115 -3.54 -2.12 -6.42
C PHE A 115 -2.93 -2.77 -7.66
N VAL A 116 -2.03 -2.05 -8.33
CA VAL A 116 -1.19 -2.59 -9.39
C VAL A 116 0.23 -2.07 -9.20
N SER A 117 1.22 -2.89 -9.54
CA SER A 117 2.61 -2.46 -9.60
C SER A 117 3.12 -2.59 -11.03
N VAL A 118 3.82 -1.55 -11.49
CA VAL A 118 4.48 -1.52 -12.80
C VAL A 118 5.95 -1.16 -12.61
N PRO A 119 6.85 -1.62 -13.50
CA PRO A 119 8.24 -1.15 -13.51
C PRO A 119 8.28 0.38 -13.58
N GLY A 120 9.03 1.00 -12.67
CA GLY A 120 9.26 2.43 -12.70
C GLY A 120 10.45 2.74 -13.61
N TYR A 121 10.26 3.68 -14.53
CA TYR A 121 11.36 4.25 -15.28
C TYR A 121 12.04 5.32 -14.42
N VAL A 122 13.28 5.06 -13.98
CA VAL A 122 14.15 6.11 -13.43
C VAL A 122 15.01 6.61 -14.58
N ASP A 123 14.85 7.87 -14.95
CA ASP A 123 15.67 8.48 -15.98
C ASP A 123 17.16 8.43 -15.54
N PRO A 124 18.04 7.75 -16.28
CA PRO A 124 19.46 7.65 -15.92
C PRO A 124 20.15 9.03 -15.89
N SER A 125 19.61 10.05 -16.56
CA SER A 125 20.17 11.41 -16.55
C SER A 125 19.98 12.15 -15.22
N ALA A 126 18.97 11.79 -14.42
CA ALA A 126 18.79 12.34 -13.07
C ALA A 126 19.83 11.80 -12.07
N ALA A 127 20.50 10.69 -12.39
CA ALA A 127 21.57 10.11 -11.58
C ALA A 127 22.97 10.71 -11.87
N GLU A 128 23.12 11.54 -12.91
CA GLU A 128 24.42 12.10 -13.31
C GLU A 128 24.87 13.33 -12.49
N ASN A 129 23.97 14.01 -11.78
CA ASN A 129 24.34 15.19 -10.98
C ASN A 129 25.08 14.90 -9.67
N LEU A 130 25.50 13.65 -9.43
CA LEU A 130 26.28 13.26 -8.24
C LEU A 130 27.60 12.52 -8.57
N LYS A 131 28.00 12.40 -9.83
CA LYS A 131 29.29 11.76 -10.18
C LYS A 131 30.45 12.77 -10.15
N ALA A 132 30.92 13.08 -8.95
CA ALA A 132 32.28 13.55 -8.71
C ALA A 132 32.96 12.70 -7.62
N SER A 133 33.19 11.42 -7.90
CA SER A 133 34.31 10.62 -7.35
C SER A 133 34.25 9.17 -7.84
N HIS A 134 35.42 8.64 -8.19
CA HIS A 134 35.66 7.28 -8.65
C HIS A 134 35.09 6.20 -7.71
N SER A 135 34.27 5.27 -8.23
CA SER A 135 34.34 3.81 -8.01
C SER A 135 33.09 3.09 -8.55
N GLN A 136 33.33 1.91 -9.14
CA GLN A 136 32.43 0.85 -9.63
C GLN A 136 30.91 1.13 -9.70
N GLU A 137 30.37 1.13 -10.91
CA GLU A 137 28.94 1.23 -11.22
C GLU A 137 28.15 0.06 -10.59
N LYS A 138 27.51 0.36 -9.46
CA LYS A 138 26.46 -0.46 -8.88
C LYS A 138 25.21 -0.28 -9.75
N PRO A 139 24.53 -1.35 -10.23
CA PRO A 139 23.30 -1.18 -11.01
C PRO A 139 22.30 -0.36 -10.18
N SER A 140 21.74 0.69 -10.79
CA SER A 140 20.71 1.52 -10.18
C SER A 140 19.62 0.61 -9.62
N LYS A 141 19.28 0.75 -8.34
CA LYS A 141 18.28 -0.08 -7.69
C LYS A 141 16.98 -0.08 -8.51
N PRO A 142 16.35 -1.24 -8.75
CA PRO A 142 15.10 -1.30 -9.46
C PRO A 142 14.06 -0.46 -8.70
N CYS A 143 13.38 0.39 -9.43
CA CYS A 143 12.30 1.20 -8.94
C CYS A 143 10.99 0.63 -9.48
N SER A 144 9.96 0.56 -8.64
CA SER A 144 8.61 0.21 -9.06
C SER A 144 7.66 1.37 -8.79
N LEU A 145 6.62 1.50 -9.61
CA LEU A 145 5.48 2.34 -9.31
C LEU A 145 4.37 1.46 -8.78
N VAL A 146 3.82 1.81 -7.63
CA VAL A 146 2.60 1.19 -7.09
C VAL A 146 1.47 2.17 -7.27
N LEU A 147 0.35 1.70 -7.83
CA LEU A 147 -0.83 2.50 -8.09
C LEU A 147 -2.02 1.91 -7.35
N SER A 148 -2.79 2.75 -6.68
CA SER A 148 -4.13 2.42 -6.22
C SER A 148 -5.17 3.10 -7.09
N GLY A 149 -6.33 2.46 -7.25
CA GLY A 149 -7.50 3.07 -7.87
C GLY A 149 -8.71 3.03 -6.96
N GLY A 150 -9.51 4.09 -7.00
CA GLY A 150 -10.73 4.23 -6.21
C GLY A 150 -11.54 5.45 -6.64
N GLU A 151 -12.62 5.73 -5.91
CA GLU A 151 -13.50 6.86 -6.21
C GLU A 151 -13.24 8.02 -5.25
N GLY A 152 -13.14 9.21 -5.84
CA GLY A 152 -12.78 10.42 -5.14
C GLY A 152 -11.34 10.46 -4.64
N TYR A 153 -10.98 11.63 -4.12
CA TYR A 153 -9.72 11.90 -3.44
C TYR A 153 -10.00 12.58 -2.10
N ILE A 154 -9.20 12.23 -1.09
CA ILE A 154 -9.17 12.90 0.20
C ILE A 154 -7.73 13.03 0.70
N ASN A 155 -7.41 14.17 1.32
CA ASN A 155 -6.20 14.35 2.10
C ASN A 155 -6.53 14.20 3.59
N LEU A 156 -6.06 13.12 4.21
CA LEU A 156 -6.38 12.75 5.59
C LEU A 156 -5.76 13.69 6.64
N ARG A 157 -4.84 14.59 6.27
CA ARG A 157 -4.28 15.60 7.20
C ARG A 157 -5.16 16.84 7.34
N ILE A 158 -5.80 17.25 6.24
CA ILE A 158 -6.53 18.52 6.15
C ILE A 158 -8.05 18.27 6.13
N GLY A 159 -8.46 17.04 5.81
CA GLY A 159 -9.85 16.68 5.58
C GLY A 159 -10.35 17.19 4.23
N ASP A 160 -11.66 17.07 4.02
CA ASP A 160 -12.34 17.37 2.76
C ASP A 160 -12.68 18.87 2.55
N ASN A 161 -12.04 19.77 3.26
CA ASN A 161 -12.48 21.18 3.26
C ASN A 161 -12.15 21.97 1.97
N SER A 162 -11.64 21.32 0.91
CA SER A 162 -11.17 22.01 -0.31
C SER A 162 -12.22 22.27 -1.40
N ASP A 163 -13.45 21.74 -1.28
CA ASP A 163 -14.30 21.51 -2.47
C ASP A 163 -15.53 22.40 -2.64
N LYS A 164 -15.59 23.59 -2.00
CA LYS A 164 -16.68 24.55 -2.32
C LYS A 164 -16.36 25.56 -3.42
N HIS A 165 -15.09 25.81 -3.77
CA HIS A 165 -14.77 26.95 -4.65
C HIS A 165 -13.74 26.73 -5.77
N TYR A 166 -12.91 25.67 -5.75
CA TYR A 166 -11.82 25.53 -6.74
C TYR A 166 -12.08 24.51 -7.87
N GLY A 167 -13.02 23.57 -7.70
CA GLY A 167 -13.22 22.45 -8.64
C GLY A 167 -14.23 22.68 -9.76
N ASP A 168 -15.03 23.75 -9.68
CA ASP A 168 -16.20 23.96 -10.55
C ASP A 168 -15.87 24.74 -11.84
N LEU A 169 -14.71 25.41 -11.89
CA LEU A 169 -14.37 26.34 -12.97
C LEU A 169 -13.54 25.74 -14.11
N LEU A 170 -13.13 24.47 -14.03
CA LEU A 170 -12.19 23.93 -15.03
C LEU A 170 -12.72 22.88 -16.01
N HIS A 171 -13.80 22.11 -15.81
CA HIS A 171 -13.98 20.92 -16.68
C HIS A 171 -15.41 20.39 -16.98
N PRO A 172 -15.58 19.69 -18.13
CA PRO A 172 -16.73 19.76 -19.06
C PRO A 172 -17.91 18.80 -18.78
N ASN A 173 -17.99 18.22 -17.59
CA ASN A 173 -19.08 17.30 -17.24
C ASN A 173 -19.72 17.67 -15.90
N PRO A 174 -20.78 18.51 -15.91
CA PRO A 174 -21.43 19.04 -14.71
C PRO A 174 -22.22 17.97 -13.91
N ARG A 175 -22.22 16.71 -14.37
CA ARG A 175 -23.01 15.62 -13.76
C ARG A 175 -22.27 14.79 -12.72
N LEU A 176 -20.93 14.81 -12.66
CA LEU A 176 -20.15 14.02 -11.70
C LEU A 176 -19.41 14.95 -10.75
N ARG A 177 -19.80 14.90 -9.48
CA ARG A 177 -19.09 15.62 -8.40
C ARG A 177 -17.64 15.15 -8.38
N ARG A 178 -16.69 16.03 -8.06
CA ARG A 178 -15.26 15.67 -7.93
C ARG A 178 -15.07 14.47 -7.01
N ALA A 179 -15.88 14.38 -5.96
CA ALA A 179 -15.94 13.27 -5.01
C ALA A 179 -16.25 11.90 -5.62
N GLU A 180 -16.88 11.83 -6.80
CA GLU A 180 -17.36 10.59 -7.44
C GLU A 180 -16.51 10.20 -8.66
N ARG A 181 -15.45 10.97 -8.96
CA ARG A 181 -14.57 10.67 -10.10
C ARG A 181 -13.59 9.56 -9.73
N SER A 182 -13.27 8.69 -10.68
CA SER A 182 -12.18 7.75 -10.52
C SER A 182 -10.86 8.49 -10.34
N HIS A 183 -10.11 8.17 -9.29
CA HIS A 183 -8.79 8.71 -9.00
C HIS A 183 -7.78 7.57 -8.93
N LEU A 184 -6.57 7.87 -9.36
CA LEU A 184 -5.39 7.04 -9.14
C LEU A 184 -4.46 7.75 -8.16
N ILE A 185 -3.87 7.01 -7.24
CA ILE A 185 -2.78 7.50 -6.39
C ILE A 185 -1.56 6.64 -6.71
N VAL A 186 -0.41 7.28 -6.90
CA VAL A 186 0.81 6.63 -7.39
C VAL A 186 1.94 6.89 -6.42
N TRP A 187 2.62 5.83 -5.99
CA TRP A 187 3.84 5.88 -5.19
C TRP A 187 5.01 5.33 -5.99
N GLN A 188 6.16 5.98 -5.86
CA GLN A 188 7.44 5.43 -6.27
C GLN A 188 8.03 4.64 -5.10
N VAL A 189 8.35 3.36 -5.34
CA VAL A 189 8.87 2.44 -4.33
C VAL A 189 10.23 1.93 -4.78
N GLN A 190 11.23 2.04 -3.91
CA GLN A 190 12.59 1.57 -4.14
C GLN A 190 12.87 0.34 -3.27
N ASP A 191 13.53 -0.67 -3.85
CA ASP A 191 13.89 -1.92 -3.19
C ASP A 191 15.15 -1.85 -2.30
#